data_AF-A0ABD0RBH9-F1
#
_entry.id   AF-A0ABD0RBH9-F1
#
_cell.length_a   1.000
_cell.length_b   1.000
_cell.length_c   1.000
_cell.angle_alpha   90.00
_cell.angle_beta   90.00
_cell.angle_gamma   90.00
#
_symmetry.space_group_name_H-M   'P 1'
#
loop_
_entity.id
_entity.type
_entity.pdbx_description
1 polymer ?
#
loop_
_entity_poly.entity_id
_entity_poly.type
_entity_poly.pdbx_seq_one_letter_code
_entity_poly.pdbx_strand_id
1 'polypeptide(L)'
;MQCGIGYEYEYEYEYRSSVSARYQYQYRSSQWPDAFPIPKFSVDVEYRLRQGNLQYLRDETNLKVPKEMKHDILEKLAETIYGFKAYPTKEEFDAVAEALVQTHPCLKEPASSSGWEGWKNSLKFKMGNYRNKMRKLGRLEVSINAGKRGRHTTTGDPPNKDIKKPRKGEINFLPENPEGMDDHSLEGVCEVLANEMKKTKPNGSLVKKHMNMTFALRRKEIVNDKPDISQMILRWPALFTESQSCSVPQGLIWFYMSERASLMLWTITLQI
;
A
#
# COMPACT_ATOMS: atom_id res chain seq x y z
N MET A 1 21.40 -16.59 -61.17
CA MET A 1 20.04 -16.01 -61.08
C MET A 1 19.66 -15.98 -59.60
N GLN A 2 19.53 -14.77 -59.06
CA GLN A 2 19.11 -14.50 -57.68
C GLN A 2 17.66 -14.95 -57.46
N CYS A 3 17.40 -15.60 -56.33
CA CYS A 3 16.06 -15.67 -55.75
C CYS A 3 16.20 -15.82 -54.24
N GLY A 4 15.58 -14.91 -53.47
CA GLY A 4 15.45 -15.09 -52.02
C GLY A 4 15.83 -13.91 -51.13
N ILE A 5 15.31 -12.70 -51.39
CA ILE A 5 15.32 -11.62 -50.37
C ILE A 5 14.01 -10.78 -50.40
N GLY A 6 12.91 -11.34 -50.93
CA GLY A 6 11.65 -10.60 -51.11
C GLY A 6 10.59 -10.82 -50.02
N TYR A 7 10.65 -11.94 -49.30
CA TYR A 7 9.50 -12.41 -48.50
C TYR A 7 9.61 -12.10 -47.00
N GLU A 8 10.82 -11.77 -46.51
CA GLU A 8 11.07 -11.53 -45.09
C GLU A 8 10.79 -10.07 -44.70
N TYR A 9 11.01 -9.14 -45.62
CA TYR A 9 10.74 -7.70 -45.42
C TYR A 9 9.24 -7.37 -45.43
N GLU A 10 8.44 -8.03 -46.26
CA GLU A 10 6.98 -7.81 -46.26
C GLU A 10 6.35 -8.31 -44.95
N TYR A 11 6.82 -9.44 -44.40
CA TYR A 11 6.34 -9.97 -43.12
C TYR A 11 6.70 -9.07 -41.94
N GLU A 12 7.94 -8.55 -41.88
CA GLU A 12 8.33 -7.60 -40.85
C GLU A 12 7.57 -6.28 -40.97
N TYR A 13 7.30 -5.79 -42.19
CA TYR A 13 6.57 -4.54 -42.40
C TYR A 13 5.09 -4.67 -42.03
N GLU A 14 4.46 -5.77 -42.40
CA GLU A 14 3.06 -6.08 -42.07
C GLU A 14 2.90 -6.40 -40.57
N TYR A 15 3.91 -7.03 -39.94
CA TYR A 15 3.98 -7.20 -38.49
C TYR A 15 4.17 -5.86 -37.76
N ARG A 16 5.11 -5.00 -38.20
CA ARG A 16 5.33 -3.66 -37.62
C ARG A 16 4.11 -2.75 -37.83
N SER A 17 3.45 -2.86 -38.98
CA SER A 17 2.22 -2.14 -39.32
C SER A 17 1.05 -2.63 -38.45
N SER A 18 0.90 -3.94 -38.24
CA SER A 18 -0.13 -4.52 -37.36
C SER A 18 0.12 -4.25 -35.87
N VAL A 19 1.38 -4.14 -35.44
CA VAL A 19 1.77 -3.73 -34.09
C VAL A 19 1.54 -2.23 -33.93
N SER A 20 1.89 -1.41 -34.93
CA SER A 20 1.61 0.04 -34.94
C SER A 20 0.12 0.35 -34.98
N ALA A 21 -0.70 -0.45 -35.66
CA ALA A 21 -2.14 -0.32 -35.69
C ALA A 21 -2.80 -0.78 -34.36
N ARG A 22 -2.19 -1.75 -33.66
CA ARG A 22 -2.56 -2.11 -32.27
C ARG A 22 -2.04 -1.10 -31.23
N TYR A 23 -1.05 -0.31 -31.59
CA TYR A 23 -0.58 0.90 -30.90
C TYR A 23 -1.27 2.17 -31.43
N GLN A 24 -2.53 2.08 -31.87
CA GLN A 24 -3.38 3.26 -31.84
C GLN A 24 -3.56 3.68 -30.39
N TYR A 25 -2.65 4.56 -29.95
CA TYR A 25 -2.88 5.46 -28.85
C TYR A 25 -4.21 6.14 -29.19
N GLN A 26 -5.32 5.65 -28.62
CA GLN A 26 -6.56 6.41 -28.58
C GLN A 26 -6.25 7.63 -27.72
N TYR A 27 -5.58 8.62 -28.32
CA TYR A 27 -5.54 9.97 -27.82
C TYR A 27 -7.00 10.32 -27.60
N ARG A 28 -7.37 10.52 -26.33
CA ARG A 28 -8.72 10.98 -26.00
C ARG A 28 -8.89 12.30 -26.72
N SER A 29 -9.66 12.27 -27.80
CA SER A 29 -9.83 13.40 -28.70
C SER A 29 -10.68 14.51 -28.08
N SER A 30 -11.15 14.33 -26.85
CA SER A 30 -12.03 15.27 -26.17
C SER A 30 -11.21 16.23 -25.32
N GLN A 31 -11.12 17.49 -25.74
CA GLN A 31 -10.71 18.58 -24.86
C GLN A 31 -11.61 18.61 -23.61
N TRP A 32 -11.08 19.12 -22.50
CA TRP A 32 -11.89 19.26 -21.29
C TRP A 32 -13.03 20.25 -21.58
N PRO A 33 -14.29 19.91 -21.26
CA PRO A 33 -15.42 20.77 -21.59
C PRO A 33 -15.48 21.98 -20.65
N ASP A 34 -15.93 23.12 -21.15
CA ASP A 34 -16.16 24.32 -20.33
C ASP A 34 -17.23 24.07 -19.26
N ALA A 35 -18.28 23.31 -19.60
CA ALA A 35 -19.27 22.81 -18.66
C ALA A 35 -19.28 21.27 -18.69
N PHE A 36 -19.02 20.65 -17.54
CA PHE A 36 -18.91 19.19 -17.49
C PHE A 36 -20.29 18.51 -17.69
N PRO A 37 -20.42 17.61 -18.68
CA PRO A 37 -21.70 16.94 -18.94
C PRO A 37 -21.95 15.86 -17.89
N ILE A 38 -23.04 16.00 -17.12
CA ILE A 38 -23.45 14.97 -16.16
C ILE A 38 -24.00 13.75 -16.92
N PRO A 39 -23.42 12.54 -16.73
CA PRO A 39 -23.88 11.35 -17.40
C PRO A 39 -25.24 10.91 -16.86
N LYS A 40 -25.97 10.15 -17.67
CA LYS A 40 -27.17 9.45 -17.18
C LYS A 40 -26.76 8.33 -16.22
N PHE A 41 -27.43 8.27 -15.08
CA PHE A 41 -27.25 7.23 -14.09
C PHE A 41 -28.18 6.03 -14.36
N SER A 42 -28.12 5.02 -13.49
CA SER A 42 -29.08 3.91 -13.55
C SER A 42 -30.51 4.42 -13.35
N VAL A 43 -31.48 3.68 -13.88
CA VAL A 43 -32.91 4.08 -13.84
C VAL A 43 -33.38 4.36 -12.40
N ASP A 44 -32.96 3.55 -11.43
CA ASP A 44 -33.26 3.76 -10.01
C ASP A 44 -32.65 5.06 -9.49
N VAL A 45 -31.37 5.29 -9.75
CA VAL A 45 -30.67 6.50 -9.30
C VAL A 45 -31.31 7.75 -9.89
N GLU A 46 -31.60 7.77 -11.20
CA GLU A 46 -32.28 8.88 -11.88
C GLU A 46 -33.66 9.16 -11.29
N TYR A 47 -34.46 8.12 -11.05
CA TYR A 47 -35.77 8.26 -10.43
C TYR A 47 -35.66 8.92 -9.04
N ARG A 48 -34.72 8.44 -8.22
CA ARG A 48 -34.51 8.95 -6.87
C ARG A 48 -33.96 10.38 -6.85
N LEU A 49 -33.06 10.72 -7.77
CA LEU A 49 -32.57 12.09 -7.95
C LEU A 49 -33.71 13.03 -8.36
N ARG A 50 -34.60 12.58 -9.26
CA ARG A 50 -35.79 13.36 -9.64
C ARG A 50 -36.71 13.60 -8.44
N GLN A 51 -37.03 12.56 -7.67
CA GLN A 51 -37.86 12.70 -6.47
C GLN A 51 -37.21 13.60 -5.42
N GLY A 52 -35.90 13.44 -5.19
CA GLY A 52 -35.13 14.28 -4.29
C GLY A 52 -35.13 15.75 -4.72
N ASN A 53 -34.93 16.03 -6.01
CA ASN A 53 -34.97 17.39 -6.55
C ASN A 53 -36.34 18.05 -6.35
N LEU A 54 -37.44 17.31 -6.56
CA LEU A 54 -38.79 17.81 -6.30
C LEU A 54 -39.01 18.17 -4.82
N GLN A 55 -38.51 17.35 -3.90
CA GLN A 55 -38.57 17.62 -2.46
C GLN A 55 -37.71 18.82 -2.07
N TYR A 56 -36.52 18.94 -2.67
CA TYR A 56 -35.63 20.08 -2.47
C TYR A 56 -36.27 21.39 -2.93
N LEU A 57 -36.96 21.40 -4.09
CA LEU A 57 -37.66 22.58 -4.57
C LEU A 57 -38.85 22.98 -3.68
N ARG A 58 -39.44 22.03 -2.95
CA ARG A 58 -40.58 22.29 -2.07
C ARG A 58 -40.16 22.84 -0.71
N ASP A 59 -39.22 22.15 -0.04
CA ASP A 59 -38.89 22.40 1.37
C ASP A 59 -37.38 22.55 1.62
N GLU A 60 -36.55 22.71 0.58
CA GLU A 60 -35.07 22.73 0.64
C GLU A 60 -34.46 21.50 1.33
N THR A 61 -35.21 20.40 1.35
CA THR A 61 -34.79 19.17 2.01
C THR A 61 -33.82 18.40 1.12
N ASN A 62 -32.60 18.20 1.61
CA ASN A 62 -31.56 17.43 0.92
C ASN A 62 -31.86 15.92 0.97
N LEU A 63 -31.56 15.22 -0.12
CA LEU A 63 -31.72 13.79 -0.22
C LEU A 63 -30.66 13.08 0.63
N LYS A 64 -31.09 12.18 1.51
CA LYS A 64 -30.19 11.23 2.16
C LYS A 64 -29.74 10.18 1.15
N VAL A 65 -28.53 10.35 0.60
CA VAL A 65 -27.97 9.45 -0.41
C VAL A 65 -27.45 8.16 0.25
N PRO A 66 -28.02 6.98 -0.05
CA PRO A 66 -27.46 5.73 0.45
C PRO A 66 -26.10 5.42 -0.17
N LYS A 67 -25.33 4.58 0.51
CA LYS A 67 -23.99 4.18 0.08
C LYS A 67 -23.95 3.62 -1.34
N GLU A 68 -24.89 2.74 -1.70
CA GLU A 68 -24.94 2.13 -3.03
C GLU A 68 -25.24 3.15 -4.13
N MET A 69 -26.23 4.01 -3.91
CA MET A 69 -26.56 5.12 -4.83
C MET A 69 -25.36 6.05 -5.03
N LYS A 70 -24.66 6.39 -3.94
CA LYS A 70 -23.43 7.20 -4.00
C LYS A 70 -22.34 6.50 -4.81
N HIS A 71 -22.19 5.18 -4.65
CA HIS A 71 -21.21 4.40 -5.40
C HIS A 71 -21.47 4.46 -6.91
N ASP A 72 -22.72 4.28 -7.33
CA ASP A 72 -23.14 4.27 -8.74
C ASP A 72 -22.92 5.63 -9.41
N ILE A 73 -23.33 6.72 -8.74
CA ILE A 73 -23.10 8.09 -9.21
C ILE A 73 -21.60 8.32 -9.44
N LEU A 74 -20.77 7.98 -8.44
CA LEU A 74 -19.33 8.16 -8.52
C LEU A 74 -18.69 7.28 -9.59
N GLU A 75 -19.16 6.05 -9.82
CA GLU A 75 -18.63 5.16 -10.87
C GLU A 75 -18.90 5.73 -12.26
N LYS A 76 -20.13 6.19 -12.52
CA LYS A 76 -20.50 6.79 -13.80
C LYS A 76 -19.78 8.10 -14.08
N LEU A 77 -19.62 8.93 -13.05
CA LEU A 77 -18.80 10.14 -13.15
C LEU A 77 -17.34 9.81 -13.43
N ALA A 78 -16.74 8.85 -12.71
CA ALA A 78 -15.36 8.46 -12.94
C ALA A 78 -15.14 7.89 -14.36
N GLU A 79 -16.09 7.12 -14.88
CA GLU A 79 -16.09 6.64 -16.26
C GLU A 79 -16.10 7.80 -17.26
N THR A 80 -16.98 8.78 -17.05
CA THR A 80 -17.12 9.96 -17.91
C THR A 80 -15.89 10.85 -17.87
N ILE A 81 -15.38 11.17 -16.66
CA ILE A 81 -14.15 11.94 -16.46
C ILE A 81 -12.96 11.25 -17.15
N TYR A 82 -12.84 9.93 -16.96
CA TYR A 82 -11.80 9.14 -17.62
C TYR A 82 -11.97 9.09 -19.14
N GLY A 83 -13.13 9.40 -19.69
CA GLY A 83 -13.33 9.62 -21.13
C GLY A 83 -12.62 10.89 -21.65
N PHE A 84 -12.38 11.88 -20.78
CA PHE A 84 -11.64 13.11 -21.09
C PHE A 84 -10.17 13.02 -20.63
N LYS A 85 -9.94 12.75 -19.33
CA LYS A 85 -8.60 12.75 -18.72
C LYS A 85 -8.47 11.66 -17.65
N ALA A 86 -7.37 10.90 -17.71
CA ALA A 86 -7.03 9.93 -16.67
C ALA A 86 -6.59 10.59 -15.35
N TYR A 87 -5.96 11.75 -15.45
CA TYR A 87 -5.40 12.52 -14.33
C TYR A 87 -5.98 13.93 -14.30
N PRO A 88 -7.22 14.09 -13.82
CA PRO A 88 -7.82 15.42 -13.71
C PRO A 88 -7.12 16.28 -12.66
N THR A 89 -7.11 17.60 -12.88
CA THR A 89 -6.61 18.59 -11.91
C THR A 89 -7.61 18.84 -10.79
N LYS A 90 -7.23 19.63 -9.79
CA LYS A 90 -8.12 19.94 -8.66
C LYS A 90 -9.34 20.74 -9.13
N GLU A 91 -9.11 21.72 -10.01
CA GLU A 91 -10.11 22.62 -10.57
C GLU A 91 -11.12 21.85 -11.43
N GLU A 92 -10.65 20.83 -12.15
CA GLU A 92 -11.51 19.92 -12.93
C GLU A 92 -12.41 19.08 -12.01
N PHE A 93 -11.90 18.64 -10.86
CA PHE A 93 -12.74 17.99 -9.86
C PHE A 93 -13.76 18.93 -9.21
N ASP A 94 -13.37 20.20 -9.00
CA ASP A 94 -14.27 21.24 -8.49
C ASP A 94 -15.44 21.41 -9.49
N ALA A 95 -15.14 21.60 -10.79
CA ALA A 95 -16.14 21.79 -11.85
C ALA A 95 -17.11 20.61 -11.99
N VAL A 96 -16.63 19.36 -11.87
CA VAL A 96 -17.51 18.18 -11.93
C VAL A 96 -18.44 18.11 -10.72
N ALA A 97 -17.90 18.35 -9.52
CA ALA A 97 -18.69 18.30 -8.30
C ALA A 97 -19.74 19.40 -8.25
N GLU A 98 -19.37 20.60 -8.73
CA GLU A 98 -20.30 21.72 -8.89
C GLU A 98 -21.40 21.39 -9.90
N ALA A 99 -21.05 20.93 -11.11
CA ALA A 99 -22.04 20.55 -12.14
C ALA A 99 -23.02 19.47 -11.65
N LEU A 100 -22.55 18.52 -10.83
CA LEU A 100 -23.39 17.49 -10.24
C LEU A 100 -24.46 18.08 -9.31
N VAL A 101 -24.07 19.00 -8.43
CA VAL A 101 -24.98 19.63 -7.48
C VAL A 101 -25.88 20.66 -8.16
N GLN A 102 -25.40 21.38 -9.18
CA GLN A 102 -26.23 22.28 -9.99
C GLN A 102 -27.33 21.50 -10.74
N THR A 103 -26.99 20.33 -11.30
CA THR A 103 -27.96 19.47 -11.99
C THR A 103 -28.92 18.78 -11.00
N HIS A 104 -28.40 18.40 -9.82
CA HIS A 104 -29.18 17.75 -8.77
C HIS A 104 -29.04 18.47 -7.43
N PRO A 105 -29.78 19.57 -7.22
CA PRO A 105 -29.72 20.37 -5.99
C PRO A 105 -29.98 19.57 -4.71
N CYS A 106 -30.74 18.47 -4.79
CA CYS A 106 -30.98 17.60 -3.65
C CYS A 106 -29.72 16.90 -3.10
N LEU A 107 -28.61 16.91 -3.83
CA LEU A 107 -27.32 16.34 -3.41
C LEU A 107 -26.44 17.34 -2.64
N LYS A 108 -26.88 18.58 -2.45
CA LYS A 108 -26.12 19.64 -1.79
C LYS A 108 -25.85 19.28 -0.32
N GLU A 109 -24.61 19.41 0.11
CA GLU A 109 -24.21 19.16 1.49
C GLU A 109 -24.45 20.43 2.35
N PRO A 110 -25.34 20.39 3.35
CA PRO A 110 -25.74 21.59 4.10
C PRO A 110 -24.64 22.17 5.00
N ALA A 111 -23.58 21.39 5.28
CA ALA A 111 -22.49 21.78 6.18
C ALA A 111 -21.26 22.37 5.47
N SER A 112 -21.30 22.51 4.14
CA SER A 112 -20.18 23.00 3.34
C SER A 112 -20.48 24.37 2.75
N SER A 113 -19.51 25.29 2.78
CA SER A 113 -19.64 26.63 2.19
C SER A 113 -19.92 26.60 0.69
N SER A 114 -19.42 25.61 -0.04
CA SER A 114 -19.72 25.41 -1.47
C SER A 114 -20.83 24.39 -1.73
N GLY A 115 -21.12 23.52 -0.76
CA GLY A 115 -22.16 22.50 -0.86
C GLY A 115 -21.79 21.25 -1.67
N TRP A 116 -20.58 21.18 -2.25
CA TRP A 116 -20.12 20.06 -3.09
C TRP A 116 -18.75 19.50 -2.71
N GLU A 117 -18.09 20.00 -1.66
CA GLU A 117 -16.75 19.55 -1.24
C GLU A 117 -16.65 18.03 -0.96
N GLY A 118 -17.65 17.43 -0.32
CA GLY A 118 -17.66 16.01 -0.04
C GLY A 118 -17.75 15.15 -1.29
N TRP A 119 -18.45 15.63 -2.34
CA TRP A 119 -18.49 15.01 -3.65
C TRP A 119 -17.15 15.07 -4.35
N LYS A 120 -16.48 16.23 -4.35
CA LYS A 120 -15.10 16.35 -4.86
C LYS A 120 -14.16 15.35 -4.21
N ASN A 121 -14.14 15.28 -2.88
CA ASN A 121 -13.23 14.38 -2.17
C ASN A 121 -13.53 12.92 -2.52
N SER A 122 -14.81 12.56 -2.59
CA SER A 122 -15.24 11.22 -3.01
C SER A 122 -14.80 10.90 -4.44
N LEU A 123 -14.89 11.86 -5.37
CA LEU A 123 -14.44 11.72 -6.76
C LEU A 123 -12.93 11.53 -6.87
N LYS A 124 -12.11 12.25 -6.09
CA LYS A 124 -10.65 12.05 -6.07
C LYS A 124 -10.29 10.61 -5.72
N PHE A 125 -10.90 10.06 -4.67
CA PHE A 125 -10.69 8.66 -4.29
C PHE A 125 -11.20 7.69 -5.36
N LYS A 126 -12.40 7.94 -5.89
CA LYS A 126 -12.99 7.09 -6.94
C LYS A 126 -12.15 7.08 -8.21
N MET A 127 -11.64 8.22 -8.66
CA MET A 127 -10.75 8.30 -9.83
C MET A 127 -9.43 7.55 -9.60
N GLY A 128 -8.88 7.56 -8.39
CA GLY A 128 -7.74 6.71 -8.03
C GLY A 128 -8.05 5.22 -8.21
N ASN A 129 -9.22 4.79 -7.73
CA ASN A 129 -9.69 3.41 -7.89
C ASN A 129 -9.99 3.05 -9.34
N TYR A 130 -10.60 3.96 -10.10
CA TYR A 130 -10.94 3.79 -11.50
C TYR A 130 -9.69 3.66 -12.38
N ARG A 131 -8.68 4.51 -12.16
CA ARG A 131 -7.35 4.34 -12.76
C ARG A 131 -6.75 2.98 -12.44
N ASN A 132 -6.88 2.52 -11.19
CA ASN A 132 -6.41 1.18 -10.82
C ASN A 132 -7.14 0.06 -11.54
N LYS A 133 -8.46 0.17 -11.71
CA LYS A 133 -9.29 -0.75 -12.50
C LYS A 133 -8.84 -0.76 -13.97
N MET A 134 -8.71 0.41 -14.60
CA MET A 134 -8.27 0.54 -15.99
C MET A 134 -6.85 0.00 -16.23
N ARG A 135 -5.96 0.17 -15.26
CA ARG A 135 -4.62 -0.43 -15.32
C ARG A 135 -4.67 -1.96 -15.32
N LYS A 136 -5.53 -2.57 -14.49
CA LYS A 136 -5.69 -4.04 -14.46
C LYS A 136 -6.23 -4.58 -15.78
N LEU A 137 -6.95 -3.76 -16.54
CA LEU A 137 -7.45 -4.07 -17.89
C LEU A 137 -6.41 -3.81 -18.99
N GLY A 138 -5.16 -3.51 -18.64
CA GLY A 138 -4.06 -3.33 -19.61
C GLY A 138 -4.07 -2.00 -20.36
N ARG A 139 -4.78 -0.96 -19.87
CA ARG A 139 -4.75 0.37 -20.52
C ARG A 139 -3.37 1.04 -20.36
N LEU A 140 -2.67 1.19 -21.48
CA LEU A 140 -1.27 1.61 -21.55
C LEU A 140 -0.99 2.97 -20.87
N GLU A 141 -1.87 3.94 -21.09
CA GLU A 141 -1.76 5.31 -20.55
C GLU A 141 -1.66 5.35 -19.01
N VAL A 142 -2.33 4.42 -18.31
CA VAL A 142 -2.32 4.34 -16.83
C VAL A 142 -1.33 3.30 -16.32
N SER A 143 -0.88 2.39 -17.20
CA SER A 143 0.15 1.39 -16.87
C SER A 143 1.56 1.96 -16.93
N ILE A 144 1.86 2.88 -17.85
CA ILE A 144 3.17 3.57 -17.92
C ILE A 144 3.43 4.37 -16.64
N ASN A 145 2.39 5.03 -16.11
CA ASN A 145 2.46 5.80 -14.88
C ASN A 145 2.36 4.95 -13.60
N ALA A 146 2.55 3.63 -13.69
CA ALA A 146 2.56 2.71 -12.56
C ALA A 146 3.87 2.81 -11.74
N GLY A 147 4.28 4.03 -11.39
CA GLY A 147 5.38 4.28 -10.47
C GLY A 147 5.07 3.71 -9.08
N LYS A 148 5.44 2.43 -8.87
CA LYS A 148 5.76 1.73 -7.59
C LYS A 148 5.53 0.21 -7.65
N ARG A 149 4.86 -0.32 -8.67
CA ARG A 149 4.59 -1.77 -8.80
C ARG A 149 4.52 -2.13 -10.28
N GLY A 150 5.66 -2.19 -10.96
CA GLY A 150 5.70 -2.63 -12.35
C GLY A 150 5.33 -4.11 -12.48
N ARG A 151 4.05 -4.43 -12.33
CA ARG A 151 3.49 -5.71 -12.78
C ARG A 151 3.06 -5.63 -14.25
N HIS A 152 3.34 -4.51 -14.93
CA HIS A 152 2.86 -4.19 -16.27
C HIS A 152 3.87 -3.34 -17.05
N THR A 153 5.17 -3.58 -16.84
CA THR A 153 6.19 -3.16 -17.82
C THR A 153 6.20 -4.21 -18.92
N THR A 154 5.88 -3.81 -20.15
CA THR A 154 5.96 -4.67 -21.34
C THR A 154 7.40 -4.92 -21.79
N THR A 155 8.35 -4.15 -21.25
CA THR A 155 9.79 -4.23 -21.52
C THR A 155 10.55 -4.01 -20.22
N GLY A 156 11.19 -5.07 -19.73
CA GLY A 156 12.17 -5.01 -18.64
C GLY A 156 11.62 -4.89 -17.22
N ASP A 157 12.55 -4.96 -16.27
CA ASP A 157 12.31 -4.82 -14.83
C ASP A 157 11.69 -3.44 -14.52
N PRO A 158 10.78 -3.35 -13.54
CA PRO A 158 10.16 -2.09 -13.16
C PRO A 158 11.18 -1.04 -12.71
N PRO A 159 11.05 0.24 -13.12
CA PRO A 159 11.99 1.30 -12.72
C PRO A 159 12.06 1.54 -11.21
N ASN A 160 11.11 1.02 -10.43
CA ASN A 160 11.05 1.15 -8.98
C ASN A 160 11.00 -0.21 -8.24
N LYS A 161 11.49 -1.30 -8.87
CA LYS A 161 11.57 -2.65 -8.27
C LYS A 161 12.30 -2.65 -6.93
N ASP A 162 13.33 -1.82 -6.82
CA ASP A 162 14.23 -1.77 -5.67
C ASP A 162 13.77 -0.78 -4.59
N ILE A 163 12.75 0.02 -4.87
CA ILE A 163 12.18 0.96 -3.90
C ILE A 163 11.14 0.24 -3.04
N LYS A 164 11.61 -0.54 -2.07
CA LYS A 164 10.76 -1.06 -0.99
C LYS A 164 10.35 0.11 -0.09
N LYS A 165 9.04 0.28 0.15
CA LYS A 165 8.59 1.12 1.27
C LYS A 165 9.08 0.47 2.56
N PRO A 166 9.58 1.24 3.54
CA PRO A 166 9.78 0.71 4.88
C PRO A 166 8.48 0.04 5.33
N ARG A 167 8.51 -1.25 5.66
CA ARG A 167 7.34 -1.89 6.26
C ARG A 167 7.06 -1.20 7.59
N LYS A 168 5.78 -1.11 7.99
CA LYS A 168 5.38 -0.59 9.29
C LYS A 168 5.99 -1.50 10.37
N GLY A 169 7.19 -1.15 10.86
CA GLY A 169 8.06 -1.99 11.70
C GLY A 169 9.57 -1.84 11.42
N GLU A 170 9.97 -1.33 10.25
CA GLU A 170 11.39 -1.12 9.88
C GLU A 170 11.96 0.22 10.33
N ILE A 171 11.13 1.12 10.89
CA ILE A 171 11.57 2.46 11.30
C ILE A 171 12.55 2.39 12.48
N ASN A 172 12.55 1.29 13.27
CA ASN A 172 13.46 1.04 14.40
C ASN A 172 13.97 -0.41 14.40
N PHE A 173 14.49 -0.92 13.27
CA PHE A 173 14.98 -2.31 13.20
C PHE A 173 16.12 -2.60 14.20
N LEU A 174 16.99 -1.61 14.42
CA LEU A 174 18.06 -1.59 15.42
C LEU A 174 17.92 -0.30 16.25
N PRO A 175 17.41 -0.36 17.48
CA PRO A 175 17.38 0.80 18.36
C PRO A 175 18.79 1.21 18.76
N GLU A 176 19.00 2.50 19.00
CA GLU A 176 20.25 3.03 19.53
C GLU A 176 20.45 2.63 21.00
N ASN A 177 21.70 2.55 21.43
CA ASN A 177 22.02 2.34 22.84
C ASN A 177 21.50 3.53 23.69
N PRO A 178 21.24 3.32 25.00
CA PRO A 178 20.90 4.42 25.91
C PRO A 178 21.94 5.55 25.85
N GLU A 179 21.48 6.80 26.02
CA GLU A 179 22.35 7.98 25.99
C GLU A 179 23.58 7.83 26.90
N GLY A 180 24.77 7.99 26.34
CA GLY A 180 26.04 7.91 27.07
C GLY A 180 26.59 6.48 27.27
N MET A 181 25.96 5.44 26.70
CA MET A 181 26.48 4.07 26.75
C MET A 181 26.99 3.62 25.37
N ASP A 182 28.25 3.22 25.32
CA ASP A 182 28.87 2.54 24.18
C ASP A 182 28.74 1.02 24.28
N ASP A 183 29.06 0.30 23.19
CA ASP A 183 29.00 -1.17 23.18
C ASP A 183 29.92 -1.80 24.24
N HIS A 184 31.06 -1.15 24.56
CA HIS A 184 32.03 -1.63 25.55
C HIS A 184 31.49 -1.57 26.99
N SER A 185 30.82 -0.48 27.37
CA SER A 185 30.17 -0.36 28.68
C SER A 185 29.01 -1.34 28.84
N LEU A 186 28.27 -1.61 27.76
CA LEU A 186 27.20 -2.61 27.74
C LEU A 186 27.73 -4.05 27.80
N GLU A 187 28.94 -4.33 27.32
CA GLU A 187 29.61 -5.63 27.51
C GLU A 187 29.84 -5.91 29.00
N GLY A 188 30.31 -4.92 29.77
CA GLY A 188 30.46 -5.05 31.22
C GLY A 188 29.11 -5.33 31.92
N VAL A 189 28.02 -4.77 31.40
CA VAL A 189 26.66 -5.06 31.88
C VAL A 189 26.22 -6.49 31.50
N CYS A 190 26.64 -7.00 30.33
CA CYS A 190 26.42 -8.38 29.91
C CYS A 190 27.06 -9.37 30.90
N GLU A 191 28.32 -9.15 31.27
CA GLU A 191 29.04 -10.00 32.22
C GLU A 191 28.40 -10.00 33.62
N VAL A 192 28.02 -8.82 34.11
CA VAL A 192 27.31 -8.68 35.40
C VAL A 192 25.99 -9.46 35.37
N LEU A 193 25.24 -9.35 34.29
CA LEU A 193 23.98 -10.08 34.11
C LEU A 193 24.20 -11.60 34.05
N ALA A 194 25.20 -12.05 33.29
CA ALA A 194 25.54 -13.47 33.16
C ALA A 194 25.98 -14.06 34.51
N ASN A 195 26.76 -13.32 35.29
CA ASN A 195 27.20 -13.74 36.62
C ASN A 195 26.06 -13.70 37.65
N GLU A 196 25.15 -12.73 37.57
CA GLU A 196 23.95 -12.68 38.42
C GLU A 196 23.07 -13.91 38.20
N MET A 197 22.92 -14.35 36.95
CA MET A 197 22.15 -15.54 36.58
C MET A 197 22.77 -16.87 37.03
N LYS A 198 24.06 -16.89 37.41
CA LYS A 198 24.73 -18.07 37.98
C LYS A 198 24.48 -18.23 39.48
N LYS A 199 23.94 -17.21 40.15
CA LYS A 199 23.66 -17.27 41.60
C LYS A 199 22.51 -18.22 41.88
N THR A 200 22.55 -18.89 43.04
CA THR A 200 21.48 -19.78 43.50
C THR A 200 20.14 -19.07 43.66
N LYS A 201 20.15 -17.76 43.94
CA LYS A 201 18.96 -16.88 43.97
C LYS A 201 19.26 -15.55 43.25
N PRO A 202 18.98 -15.45 41.94
CA PRO A 202 19.20 -14.22 41.18
C PRO A 202 18.31 -13.07 41.63
N ASN A 203 18.84 -11.85 41.64
CA ASN A 203 18.07 -10.64 41.91
C ASN A 203 17.26 -10.23 40.68
N GLY A 204 15.95 -10.54 40.68
CA GLY A 204 15.05 -10.25 39.56
C GLY A 204 14.95 -8.76 39.18
N SER A 205 15.09 -7.84 40.13
CA SER A 205 15.05 -6.39 39.86
C SER A 205 16.30 -5.95 39.08
N LEU A 206 17.46 -6.44 39.51
CA LEU A 206 18.75 -6.19 38.86
C LEU A 206 18.77 -6.78 37.44
N VAL A 207 18.31 -8.02 37.30
CA VAL A 207 18.18 -8.70 35.99
C VAL A 207 17.29 -7.90 35.05
N LYS A 208 16.09 -7.48 35.50
CA LYS A 208 15.17 -6.68 34.68
C LYS A 208 15.79 -5.35 34.24
N LYS A 209 16.49 -4.66 35.15
CA LYS A 209 17.18 -3.39 34.84
C LYS A 209 18.25 -3.59 33.77
N HIS A 210 19.13 -4.56 33.93
CA HIS A 210 20.23 -4.82 32.99
C HIS A 210 19.75 -5.37 31.66
N MET A 211 18.67 -6.16 31.64
CA MET A 211 18.00 -6.58 30.41
C MET A 211 17.48 -5.38 29.63
N ASN A 212 16.79 -4.42 30.28
CA ASN A 212 16.32 -3.23 29.60
C ASN A 212 17.46 -2.39 29.01
N MET A 213 18.55 -2.21 29.77
CA MET A 213 19.72 -1.45 29.32
C MET A 213 20.42 -2.08 28.10
N THR A 214 20.51 -3.41 28.07
CA THR A 214 21.22 -4.17 27.02
C THR A 214 20.34 -4.52 25.82
N PHE A 215 19.11 -3.99 25.72
CA PHE A 215 18.18 -4.36 24.64
C PHE A 215 18.74 -4.08 23.25
N ALA A 216 19.31 -2.89 23.04
CA ALA A 216 19.89 -2.48 21.75
C ALA A 216 21.08 -3.37 21.36
N LEU A 217 22.04 -3.59 22.26
CA LEU A 217 23.20 -4.45 22.04
C LEU A 217 22.78 -5.90 21.70
N ARG A 218 21.87 -6.49 22.49
CA ARG A 218 21.35 -7.84 22.24
C ARG A 218 20.65 -7.96 20.90
N ARG A 219 19.85 -6.96 20.54
CA ARG A 219 19.15 -6.92 19.27
C ARG A 219 20.13 -6.86 18.10
N LYS A 220 21.19 -6.04 18.23
CA LYS A 220 22.27 -5.91 17.25
C LYS A 220 23.00 -7.25 17.04
N GLU A 221 23.39 -7.93 18.12
CA GLU A 221 24.05 -9.24 18.06
C GLU A 221 23.17 -10.33 17.41
N ILE A 222 21.90 -10.45 17.83
CA ILE A 222 20.98 -11.47 17.29
C ILE A 222 20.74 -11.25 15.79
N VAL A 223 20.62 -10.00 15.36
CA VAL A 223 20.31 -9.64 13.98
C VAL A 223 21.53 -9.79 13.07
N ASN A 224 22.68 -9.27 13.49
CA ASN A 224 23.86 -9.19 12.65
C ASN A 224 24.68 -10.47 12.70
N ASP A 225 24.94 -11.00 13.90
CA ASP A 225 25.90 -12.08 14.10
C ASP A 225 25.23 -13.46 14.04
N LYS A 226 23.90 -13.51 14.21
CA LYS A 226 23.08 -14.73 14.15
C LYS A 226 23.70 -15.90 14.93
N PRO A 227 24.02 -15.71 16.21
CA PRO A 227 24.73 -16.70 17.01
C PRO A 227 23.94 -18.01 17.15
N ASP A 228 24.67 -19.10 17.41
CA ASP A 228 24.03 -20.36 17.77
C ASP A 228 23.27 -20.23 19.11
N ILE A 229 22.22 -21.04 19.29
CA ILE A 229 21.41 -21.03 20.51
C ILE A 229 22.29 -21.34 21.74
N SER A 230 23.27 -22.24 21.60
CA SER A 230 24.24 -22.55 22.65
C SER A 230 25.04 -21.31 23.11
N GLN A 231 25.49 -20.49 22.15
CA GLN A 231 26.20 -19.24 22.42
C GLN A 231 25.26 -18.18 23.04
N MET A 232 24.01 -18.13 22.58
CA MET A 232 23.02 -17.22 23.16
C MET A 232 22.69 -17.56 24.62
N ILE A 233 22.58 -18.84 24.97
CA ILE A 233 22.33 -19.28 26.35
C ILE A 233 23.51 -18.91 27.25
N LEU A 234 24.75 -19.08 26.76
CA LEU A 234 25.95 -18.75 27.52
C LEU A 234 26.07 -17.25 27.77
N ARG A 235 25.85 -16.44 26.74
CA ARG A 235 26.04 -14.98 26.76
C ARG A 235 24.86 -14.24 27.37
N TRP A 236 23.63 -14.70 27.12
CA TRP A 236 22.40 -14.04 27.57
C TRP A 236 21.43 -15.02 28.28
N PRO A 237 21.85 -15.64 29.40
CA PRO A 237 21.07 -16.67 30.08
C PRO A 237 19.68 -16.18 30.54
N ALA A 238 19.58 -14.89 30.88
CA ALA A 238 18.32 -14.28 31.31
C ALA A 238 17.22 -14.25 30.22
N LEU A 239 17.57 -14.31 28.93
CA LEU A 239 16.59 -14.37 27.82
C LEU A 239 15.70 -15.62 27.89
N PHE A 240 16.20 -16.70 28.45
CA PHE A 240 15.55 -18.00 28.50
C PHE A 240 14.77 -18.23 29.81
N THR A 241 14.56 -17.18 30.59
CA THR A 241 13.72 -17.24 31.80
C THR A 241 12.25 -16.97 31.45
N GLU A 242 11.32 -17.57 32.20
CA GLU A 242 9.87 -17.42 31.96
C GLU A 242 9.42 -15.94 32.03
N SER A 243 10.02 -15.17 32.96
CA SER A 243 9.73 -13.73 33.12
C SER A 243 10.04 -12.88 31.88
N GLN A 244 10.97 -13.35 31.04
CA GLN A 244 11.43 -12.67 29.83
C GLN A 244 10.78 -13.27 28.57
N SER A 245 10.40 -14.55 28.60
CA SER A 245 9.68 -15.22 27.51
C SER A 245 8.26 -14.65 27.31
N CYS A 246 7.62 -14.13 28.36
CA CYS A 246 6.26 -13.56 28.30
C CYS A 246 6.19 -12.03 28.11
N SER A 247 7.33 -11.30 28.15
CA SER A 247 7.36 -9.83 28.12
C SER A 247 7.94 -9.22 26.84
N VAL A 248 8.43 -10.04 25.90
CA VAL A 248 8.76 -9.61 24.53
C VAL A 248 7.49 -9.72 23.67
N PRO A 249 7.06 -8.67 22.94
CA PRO A 249 6.05 -8.85 21.89
C PRO A 249 6.49 -10.00 20.99
N GLN A 250 5.60 -10.99 20.82
CA GLN A 250 5.82 -12.35 20.32
C GLN A 250 6.42 -12.49 18.89
N GLY A 251 7.09 -11.47 18.35
CA GLY A 251 7.63 -11.49 16.99
C GLY A 251 9.02 -12.10 16.85
N LEU A 252 9.90 -12.04 17.86
CA LEU A 252 11.35 -12.29 17.63
C LEU A 252 11.89 -13.62 18.16
N ILE A 253 11.47 -14.08 19.33
CA ILE A 253 11.82 -15.44 19.79
C ILE A 253 11.13 -16.48 18.90
N TRP A 254 9.89 -16.21 18.47
CA TRP A 254 9.17 -17.06 17.51
C TRP A 254 9.82 -17.09 16.13
N PHE A 255 10.38 -15.98 15.61
CA PHE A 255 11.05 -16.00 14.31
C PHE A 255 12.37 -16.78 14.36
N TYR A 256 13.16 -16.58 15.42
CA TYR A 256 14.43 -17.30 15.61
C TYR A 256 14.22 -18.79 15.92
N MET A 257 13.16 -19.16 16.66
CA MET A 257 12.80 -20.55 16.92
C MET A 257 12.06 -21.22 15.75
N SER A 258 11.25 -20.49 14.97
CA SER A 258 10.52 -21.03 13.81
C SER A 258 11.45 -21.36 12.63
N GLU A 259 12.46 -20.52 12.37
CA GLU A 259 13.42 -20.77 11.28
C GLU A 259 14.38 -21.93 11.58
N ARG A 260 14.63 -22.27 12.86
CA ARG A 260 15.48 -23.41 13.24
C ARG A 260 14.73 -24.68 13.65
N ALA A 261 13.49 -24.60 14.11
CA ALA A 261 12.67 -25.80 14.37
C ALA A 261 12.34 -26.56 13.06
N SER A 262 12.25 -25.86 11.92
CA SER A 262 12.07 -26.50 10.61
C SER A 262 13.28 -27.31 10.14
N LEU A 263 14.49 -27.06 10.68
CA LEU A 263 15.70 -27.82 10.32
C LEU A 263 15.96 -29.00 11.27
N MET A 264 15.52 -28.97 12.52
CA MET A 264 15.68 -30.12 13.44
C MET A 264 14.63 -31.23 13.26
N LEU A 265 13.43 -30.91 12.74
CA LEU A 265 12.41 -31.93 12.47
C LEU A 265 12.66 -32.73 11.18
N TRP A 266 13.52 -32.24 10.27
CA TRP A 266 13.89 -32.95 9.05
C TRP A 266 15.15 -33.81 9.18
N THR A 267 15.97 -33.63 10.21
CA THR A 267 17.14 -34.49 10.48
C THR A 267 16.82 -35.72 11.34
N ILE A 268 15.67 -35.76 12.03
CA ILE A 268 15.28 -36.91 12.88
C ILE A 268 14.45 -37.96 12.11
N THR A 269 13.96 -37.64 10.90
CA THR A 269 13.15 -38.56 10.08
C THR A 269 13.92 -39.31 8.99
N LEU A 270 15.25 -39.18 8.91
CA LEU A 270 16.10 -39.90 7.93
C LEU A 270 17.15 -40.82 8.59
N GLN A 271 16.95 -41.18 9.86
CA GLN A 271 17.80 -42.12 10.60
C GLN A 271 17.01 -43.10 11.49
N ILE A 272 15.81 -43.48 11.05
CA ILE A 272 15.15 -44.73 11.42
C ILE A 272 14.86 -45.49 10.13
#